data_AF-A0AAC9LFJ0-F1
#
_entry.id   AF-A0AAC9LFJ0-F1
#
_cell.length_a   1.000
_cell.length_b   1.000
_cell.length_c   1.000
_cell.angle_alpha   90.00
_cell.angle_beta   90.00
_cell.angle_gamma   90.00
#
_symmetry.space_group_name_H-M   'P 1'
#
loop_
_entity.id
_entity.type
_entity.pdbx_description
1 polymer ?
#
loop_
_entity_poly.entity_id
_entity_poly.type
_entity_poly.pdbx_seq_one_letter_code
_entity_poly.pdbx_strand_id
1 'polypeptide(L)'
;MLRLLVLLLLTVRFLLHQRRSDGGDGDGTSDGDGTRDQHHGSIDAGAGVSSAQDTTMDLAQRGRRTETGHQPTSPGQDETGTQWDNTEEGTSPPRPEDLSLSDERRNHIMDGHGEDDGGGHFPGTGKPDKTEFPERWAPEDENRPGDLITQQILDIARNPDEPPFLQDNGNWNVQGTRDGVTVEIIVDSDGNIVTAFPEAGGHGVFKNDENGDPGVYTEDGTLIQPDENGRWFGEDERGDPIEYDEHGNPID
;
A
#
# COMPACT_ATOMS: atom_id res chain seq x y z
N MET A 1 -9.99 35.84 -0.87
CA MET A 1 -9.25 35.77 0.41
C MET A 1 -9.66 34.50 1.14
N LEU A 2 -9.26 33.35 0.60
CA LEU A 2 -9.48 32.03 1.19
C LEU A 2 -8.51 31.04 0.52
N ARG A 3 -7.21 31.30 0.68
CA ARG A 3 -6.11 30.39 0.29
C ARG A 3 -4.92 30.74 1.17
N LEU A 4 -5.04 30.46 2.47
CA LEU A 4 -3.94 30.64 3.42
C LEU A 4 -4.23 29.93 4.75
N LEU A 5 -4.42 28.60 4.78
CA LEU A 5 -4.41 27.88 6.07
C LEU A 5 -4.17 26.36 6.00
N VAL A 6 -3.24 25.87 5.18
CA VAL A 6 -2.78 24.46 5.31
C VAL A 6 -1.25 24.42 5.27
N LEU A 7 -0.61 25.26 6.08
CA LEU A 7 0.85 25.37 6.13
C LEU A 7 1.28 25.71 7.56
N LEU A 8 0.96 24.85 8.54
CA LEU A 8 1.49 25.01 9.90
C LEU A 8 1.38 23.79 10.86
N LEU A 9 1.90 22.61 10.51
CA LEU A 9 2.14 21.55 11.52
C LEU A 9 3.48 20.82 11.32
N LEU A 10 4.59 21.58 11.31
CA LEU A 10 5.94 20.99 11.41
C LEU A 10 6.88 21.79 12.32
N THR A 11 6.39 22.28 13.46
CA THR A 11 7.30 22.84 14.48
C THR A 11 6.90 22.48 15.92
N VAL A 12 7.85 21.81 16.60
CA VAL A 12 8.15 21.82 18.05
C VAL A 12 7.54 20.72 18.94
N ARG A 13 8.38 19.77 19.40
CA ARG A 13 8.79 19.52 20.82
C ARG A 13 9.60 18.21 20.95
N PHE A 14 10.93 18.22 21.07
CA PHE A 14 11.76 18.42 22.28
C PHE A 14 11.27 17.74 23.58
N LEU A 15 12.04 16.69 23.94
CA LEU A 15 12.62 16.40 25.27
C LEU A 15 11.95 15.36 26.19
N LEU A 16 12.81 14.42 26.63
CA LEU A 16 12.73 13.55 27.83
C LEU A 16 11.80 12.33 27.63
N HIS A 17 12.27 11.08 27.64
CA HIS A 17 12.79 10.42 28.84
C HIS A 17 13.47 9.07 28.51
N GLN A 18 14.61 8.86 29.17
CA GLN A 18 15.26 7.55 29.36
C GLN A 18 14.40 6.62 30.23
N ARG A 19 14.34 5.31 29.90
CA ARG A 19 14.89 4.19 30.71
C ARG A 19 14.37 2.79 30.29
N ARG A 20 15.34 1.95 29.92
CA ARG A 20 15.58 0.51 30.22
C ARG A 20 14.43 -0.40 30.69
N SER A 21 14.33 -1.55 30.00
CA SER A 21 14.11 -2.92 30.54
C SER A 21 14.75 -3.89 29.52
N ASP A 22 15.87 -4.57 29.76
CA ASP A 22 16.08 -5.82 30.52
C ASP A 22 15.01 -6.91 30.30
N GLY A 23 15.39 -7.95 29.54
CA GLY A 23 15.26 -9.34 29.96
C GLY A 23 14.38 -10.27 29.13
N GLY A 24 14.98 -11.35 28.60
CA GLY A 24 14.34 -12.67 28.64
C GLY A 24 14.45 -13.57 27.40
N ASP A 25 15.64 -14.03 27.04
CA ASP A 25 15.83 -15.11 26.05
C ASP A 25 15.48 -16.48 26.67
N GLY A 26 14.55 -17.20 26.04
CA GLY A 26 14.20 -18.59 26.33
C GLY A 26 14.43 -19.48 25.12
N ASP A 27 15.57 -20.19 25.13
CA ASP A 27 15.96 -21.23 24.17
C ASP A 27 15.18 -22.54 24.44
N GLY A 28 14.60 -23.11 23.37
CA GLY A 28 13.88 -24.38 23.38
C GLY A 28 14.08 -25.11 22.06
N THR A 29 15.12 -25.95 22.00
CA THR A 29 15.41 -26.88 20.91
C THR A 29 14.63 -28.19 21.06
N SER A 30 14.06 -28.69 19.95
CA SER A 30 13.65 -30.09 19.84
C SER A 30 13.80 -30.60 18.39
N ASP A 31 14.79 -31.47 18.19
CA ASP A 31 14.97 -32.33 17.02
C ASP A 31 14.02 -33.55 17.08
N GLY A 32 13.59 -34.08 15.93
CA GLY A 32 12.93 -35.39 15.89
C GLY A 32 12.33 -35.83 14.55
N ASP A 33 13.16 -36.48 13.74
CA ASP A 33 12.93 -37.20 12.47
C ASP A 33 11.74 -38.20 12.45
N GLY A 34 11.13 -38.36 11.27
CA GLY A 34 10.04 -39.30 11.00
C GLY A 34 9.82 -39.58 9.50
N THR A 35 10.82 -40.19 8.85
CA THR A 35 10.77 -40.73 7.48
C THR A 35 9.65 -41.77 7.27
N ARG A 36 8.86 -41.66 6.18
CA ARG A 36 8.07 -42.76 5.59
C ARG A 36 8.00 -42.68 4.06
N ASP A 37 8.53 -43.72 3.42
CA ASP A 37 8.41 -44.03 1.98
C ASP A 37 6.97 -44.40 1.60
N GLN A 38 6.47 -43.87 0.47
CA GLN A 38 5.36 -44.49 -0.27
C GLN A 38 5.56 -44.43 -1.79
N HIS A 39 5.34 -45.61 -2.37
CA HIS A 39 5.52 -46.06 -3.74
C HIS A 39 4.82 -45.23 -4.83
N HIS A 40 5.51 -45.11 -5.96
CA HIS A 40 5.08 -44.45 -7.20
C HIS A 40 4.15 -45.34 -8.04
N GLY A 41 2.98 -44.80 -8.42
CA GLY A 41 2.17 -45.30 -9.53
C GLY A 41 2.55 -44.56 -10.82
N SER A 42 2.92 -45.29 -11.87
CA SER A 42 3.31 -44.73 -13.17
C SER A 42 2.12 -44.13 -13.90
N ILE A 43 2.10 -42.80 -14.07
CA ILE A 43 1.17 -42.10 -14.96
C ILE A 43 1.94 -41.78 -16.26
N ASP A 44 1.41 -42.26 -17.37
CA ASP A 44 1.93 -42.04 -18.72
C ASP A 44 1.63 -40.59 -19.16
N ALA A 45 2.62 -39.71 -19.05
CA ALA A 45 2.50 -38.28 -19.35
C ALA A 45 2.51 -37.95 -20.86
N GLY A 46 2.54 -38.96 -21.75
CA GLY A 46 2.59 -38.75 -23.20
C GLY A 46 1.24 -38.48 -23.86
N ALA A 47 0.13 -38.93 -23.27
CA ALA A 47 -1.18 -38.93 -23.94
C ALA A 47 -2.01 -37.65 -23.69
N GLY A 48 -1.67 -36.83 -22.70
CA GLY A 48 -2.45 -35.65 -22.30
C GLY A 48 -2.05 -34.32 -22.97
N VAL A 49 -0.88 -34.26 -23.61
CA VAL A 49 -0.35 -33.02 -24.22
C VAL A 49 -0.76 -32.82 -25.68
N SER A 50 -1.19 -33.87 -26.38
CA SER A 50 -1.57 -33.79 -27.79
C SER A 50 -2.98 -33.21 -28.02
N SER A 51 -3.93 -33.36 -27.08
CA SER A 51 -5.30 -32.87 -27.26
C SER A 51 -5.48 -31.36 -27.05
N ALA A 52 -4.61 -30.74 -26.25
CA ALA A 52 -4.65 -29.28 -25.99
C ALA A 52 -4.00 -28.46 -27.13
N GLN A 53 -3.00 -29.02 -27.81
CA GLN A 53 -2.31 -28.35 -28.91
C GLN A 53 -3.15 -28.35 -30.20
N ASP A 54 -3.85 -29.45 -30.51
CA ASP A 54 -4.70 -29.56 -31.70
C ASP A 54 -5.93 -28.62 -31.62
N THR A 55 -6.49 -28.43 -30.42
CA THR A 55 -7.65 -27.52 -30.22
C THR A 55 -7.24 -26.04 -30.36
N THR A 56 -6.01 -25.70 -29.99
CA THR A 56 -5.49 -24.31 -30.10
C THR A 56 -5.13 -23.95 -31.53
N MET A 57 -4.60 -24.88 -32.32
CA MET A 57 -4.27 -24.65 -33.74
C MET A 57 -5.52 -24.44 -34.61
N ASP A 58 -6.63 -25.11 -34.31
CA ASP A 58 -7.86 -25.03 -35.10
C ASP A 58 -8.67 -23.75 -34.83
N LEU A 59 -8.53 -23.16 -33.63
CA LEU A 59 -9.05 -21.82 -33.32
C LEU A 59 -8.20 -20.71 -33.96
N ALA A 60 -6.87 -20.86 -33.98
CA ALA A 60 -5.97 -19.87 -34.58
C ALA A 60 -6.12 -19.78 -36.12
N GLN A 61 -6.50 -20.86 -36.79
CA GLN A 61 -6.74 -20.86 -38.24
C GLN A 61 -8.13 -20.32 -38.62
N ARG A 62 -9.15 -20.50 -37.76
CA ARG A 62 -10.50 -19.99 -38.01
C ARG A 62 -10.65 -18.47 -37.86
N GLY A 63 -9.81 -17.82 -37.06
CA GLY A 63 -9.80 -16.35 -36.93
C GLY A 63 -9.16 -15.60 -38.11
N ARG A 64 -8.51 -16.29 -39.06
CA ARG A 64 -7.63 -15.67 -40.07
C ARG A 64 -8.23 -15.54 -41.48
N ARG A 65 -9.52 -15.76 -41.66
CA ARG A 65 -10.18 -15.67 -42.97
C ARG A 65 -11.51 -14.92 -42.94
N THR A 66 -11.45 -13.61 -42.76
CA THR A 66 -12.31 -12.63 -43.43
C THR A 66 -11.81 -11.23 -43.09
N GLU A 67 -11.09 -10.59 -44.00
CA GLU A 67 -11.40 -9.24 -44.50
C GLU A 67 -10.30 -8.74 -45.44
N THR A 68 -10.73 -8.50 -46.67
CA THR A 68 -10.00 -7.87 -47.77
C THR A 68 -9.92 -6.36 -47.58
N GLY A 69 -8.71 -5.80 -47.65
CA GLY A 69 -8.49 -4.48 -48.22
C GLY A 69 -8.55 -3.26 -47.29
N HIS A 70 -7.60 -3.12 -46.37
CA HIS A 70 -7.05 -1.82 -45.98
C HIS A 70 -5.61 -2.01 -45.50
N GLN A 71 -4.72 -1.16 -45.99
CA GLN A 71 -3.30 -1.12 -45.62
C GLN A 71 -3.19 -0.70 -44.15
N PRO A 72 -2.70 -1.55 -43.22
CA PRO A 72 -2.55 -1.11 -41.84
C PRO A 72 -1.26 -0.31 -41.75
N THR A 73 -1.41 1.01 -41.62
CA THR A 73 -0.49 1.85 -40.84
C THR A 73 -0.20 1.14 -39.51
N SER A 74 1.05 1.16 -39.05
CA SER A 74 1.46 0.63 -37.74
C SER A 74 0.39 0.93 -36.69
N PRO A 75 -0.19 -0.08 -36.01
CA PRO A 75 -1.05 0.18 -34.87
C PRO A 75 -0.18 0.86 -33.81
N GLY A 76 -0.67 1.99 -33.33
CA GLY A 76 -0.01 2.86 -32.38
C GLY A 76 0.38 2.14 -31.09
N GLN A 77 1.32 2.75 -30.41
CA GLN A 77 1.51 2.58 -28.98
C GLN A 77 0.13 2.73 -28.33
N ASP A 78 -0.34 1.68 -27.65
CA ASP A 78 -1.50 1.78 -26.78
C ASP A 78 -1.14 2.79 -25.68
N GLU A 79 -1.48 4.06 -25.88
CA GLU A 79 -1.45 5.07 -24.83
C GLU A 79 -2.60 4.81 -23.88
N THR A 80 -2.38 3.89 -22.93
CA THR A 80 -3.05 3.98 -21.63
C THR A 80 -2.32 5.06 -20.84
N GLY A 81 -2.61 6.33 -21.14
CA GLY A 81 -2.04 7.46 -20.41
C GLY A 81 -2.37 7.36 -18.92
N THR A 82 -1.42 7.75 -18.07
CA THR A 82 -1.60 7.77 -16.61
C THR A 82 -1.89 9.21 -16.17
N GLN A 83 -2.23 9.43 -14.90
CA GLN A 83 -2.41 10.79 -14.38
C GLN A 83 -1.12 11.63 -14.42
N TRP A 84 0.05 11.02 -14.63
CA TRP A 84 1.30 11.72 -14.91
C TRP A 84 1.29 12.51 -16.23
N ASP A 85 0.40 12.19 -17.17
CA ASP A 85 0.25 12.94 -18.41
C ASP A 85 -0.57 14.24 -18.23
N ASN A 86 -1.17 14.41 -17.05
CA ASN A 86 -2.07 15.51 -16.72
C ASN A 86 -1.47 16.50 -15.71
N THR A 87 -0.15 16.44 -15.45
CA THR A 87 0.53 17.36 -14.52
C THR A 87 0.58 18.80 -15.05
N GLU A 88 0.90 19.76 -14.19
CA GLU A 88 0.96 21.17 -14.57
C GLU A 88 1.89 21.44 -15.78
N GLU A 89 1.46 22.29 -16.70
CA GLU A 89 2.26 22.67 -17.87
C GLU A 89 3.62 23.27 -17.46
N GLY A 90 4.69 22.87 -18.17
CA GLY A 90 6.04 23.38 -17.93
C GLY A 90 6.78 22.66 -16.80
N THR A 91 6.18 21.63 -16.20
CA THR A 91 6.87 20.68 -15.34
C THR A 91 7.46 19.53 -16.16
N SER A 92 8.36 18.76 -15.53
CA SER A 92 8.98 17.57 -16.11
C SER A 92 8.84 16.41 -15.11
N PRO A 93 7.70 15.70 -15.08
CA PRO A 93 7.51 14.58 -14.17
C PRO A 93 8.44 13.41 -14.51
N PRO A 94 8.79 12.57 -13.52
CA PRO A 94 9.38 11.27 -13.78
C PRO A 94 8.41 10.39 -14.58
N ARG A 95 8.95 9.41 -15.31
CA ARG A 95 8.11 8.47 -16.05
C ARG A 95 7.54 7.42 -15.11
N PRO A 96 6.25 7.04 -15.24
CA PRO A 96 5.64 6.01 -14.39
C PRO A 96 6.44 4.70 -14.35
N GLU A 97 6.97 4.25 -15.50
CA GLU A 97 7.76 3.03 -15.59
C GLU A 97 9.11 3.07 -14.87
N ASP A 98 9.65 4.27 -14.64
CA ASP A 98 10.93 4.50 -13.96
C ASP A 98 10.74 4.62 -12.43
N LEU A 99 9.49 4.68 -11.95
CA LEU A 99 9.21 4.80 -10.52
C LEU A 99 9.61 3.56 -9.75
N SER A 100 10.32 3.77 -8.65
CA SER A 100 10.86 2.67 -7.82
C SER A 100 10.84 2.98 -6.32
N LEU A 101 10.74 1.93 -5.53
CA LEU A 101 10.90 1.96 -4.08
C LEU A 101 12.09 1.07 -3.72
N SER A 102 13.14 1.66 -3.13
CA SER A 102 14.29 0.90 -2.65
C SER A 102 14.00 0.21 -1.32
N ASP A 103 14.74 -0.84 -0.99
CA ASP A 103 14.61 -1.53 0.30
C ASP A 103 14.86 -0.59 1.50
N GLU A 104 15.81 0.34 1.36
CA GLU A 104 16.08 1.37 2.37
C GLU A 104 14.85 2.25 2.60
N ARG A 105 14.19 2.69 1.51
CA ARG A 105 12.99 3.52 1.58
C ARG A 105 11.77 2.74 2.05
N ARG A 106 11.65 1.48 1.68
CA ARG A 106 10.65 0.56 2.21
C ARG A 106 10.76 0.46 3.73
N ASN A 107 11.96 0.20 4.24
CA ASN A 107 12.22 0.11 5.67
C ASN A 107 12.00 1.46 6.37
N HIS A 108 12.37 2.57 5.73
CA HIS A 108 12.04 3.91 6.22
C HIS A 108 10.53 4.08 6.39
N ILE A 109 9.73 3.79 5.36
CA ILE A 109 8.27 3.94 5.41
C ILE A 109 7.66 3.07 6.52
N MET A 110 8.08 1.81 6.60
CA MET A 110 7.50 0.84 7.54
C MET A 110 7.91 1.12 8.99
N ASP A 111 9.20 1.21 9.28
CA ASP A 111 9.73 1.19 10.65
C ASP A 111 10.22 2.58 11.10
N GLY A 112 10.49 3.47 10.13
CA GLY A 112 11.17 4.73 10.34
C GLY A 112 12.67 4.56 10.61
N HIS A 113 13.33 5.67 10.92
CA HIS A 113 14.75 5.68 11.30
C HIS A 113 14.91 6.40 12.65
N GLY A 114 15.07 5.65 13.74
CA GLY A 114 15.49 6.21 15.04
C GLY A 114 14.66 7.41 15.54
N GLU A 115 15.34 8.45 16.02
CA GLU A 115 14.74 9.70 16.54
C GLU A 115 14.26 10.68 15.44
N ASP A 116 14.41 10.33 14.16
CA ASP A 116 13.93 11.18 13.07
C ASP A 116 12.42 10.99 12.88
N ASP A 117 11.67 12.10 12.72
CA ASP A 117 10.20 12.15 12.60
C ASP A 117 9.63 11.49 11.31
N GLY A 118 10.43 10.73 10.57
CA GLY A 118 10.06 10.13 9.29
C GLY A 118 9.69 8.65 9.40
N GLY A 119 8.62 8.27 8.70
CA GLY A 119 8.19 6.88 8.56
C GLY A 119 7.51 6.29 9.79
N GLY A 120 7.56 4.96 9.91
CA GLY A 120 6.91 4.25 11.01
C GLY A 120 5.42 3.97 10.77
N HIS A 121 5.02 3.74 9.51
CA HIS A 121 3.64 3.55 9.11
C HIS A 121 3.24 2.07 9.05
N PHE A 122 4.11 1.14 9.43
CA PHE A 122 3.72 -0.27 9.55
C PHE A 122 2.67 -0.44 10.67
N PRO A 123 1.70 -1.36 10.53
CA PRO A 123 0.72 -1.60 11.59
C PRO A 123 1.39 -2.01 12.91
N GLY A 124 0.91 -1.45 14.01
CA GLY A 124 1.37 -1.72 15.37
C GLY A 124 2.66 -0.99 15.78
N THR A 125 3.16 -0.01 15.02
CA THR A 125 4.38 0.73 15.38
C THR A 125 4.17 1.67 16.56
N GLY A 126 2.95 2.18 16.76
CA GLY A 126 2.61 3.09 17.84
C GLY A 126 3.39 4.41 17.79
N LYS A 127 3.78 4.88 16.60
CA LYS A 127 4.53 6.14 16.48
C LYS A 127 3.60 7.33 16.77
N PRO A 128 3.93 8.22 17.74
CA PRO A 128 3.09 9.35 18.09
C PRO A 128 2.74 10.24 16.90
N ASP A 129 1.48 10.69 16.84
CA ASP A 129 0.95 11.55 15.80
C ASP A 129 1.14 11.02 14.36
N LYS A 130 1.34 9.71 14.15
CA LYS A 130 1.45 9.07 12.83
C LYS A 130 0.24 8.22 12.51
N THR A 131 0.04 7.97 11.22
CA THR A 131 -0.92 6.98 10.74
C THR A 131 -0.25 5.65 10.48
N GLU A 132 -1.00 4.57 10.53
CA GLU A 132 -0.50 3.22 10.24
C GLU A 132 -1.32 2.60 9.11
N PHE A 133 -0.64 1.91 8.19
CA PHE A 133 -1.30 1.12 7.17
C PHE A 133 -2.17 0.05 7.83
N PRO A 134 -3.23 -0.41 7.15
CA PRO A 134 -4.09 -1.41 7.74
C PRO A 134 -3.38 -2.76 7.87
N GLU A 135 -3.70 -3.50 8.93
CA GLU A 135 -3.16 -4.85 9.17
C GLU A 135 -3.46 -5.81 8.02
N ARG A 136 -4.60 -5.65 7.32
CA ARG A 136 -4.92 -6.47 6.15
C ARG A 136 -3.94 -6.31 4.98
N TRP A 137 -3.15 -5.23 4.96
CA TRP A 137 -2.05 -5.02 4.01
C TRP A 137 -0.71 -5.57 4.51
N ALA A 138 -0.65 -6.00 5.77
CA ALA A 138 0.50 -6.66 6.37
C ALA A 138 0.09 -8.03 6.93
N PRO A 139 -0.28 -8.99 6.06
CA PRO A 139 -0.64 -10.32 6.53
C PRO A 139 0.50 -10.94 7.36
N GLU A 140 0.15 -11.86 8.26
CA GLU A 140 1.06 -12.62 9.12
C GLU A 140 1.97 -13.61 8.33
N ASP A 141 2.58 -13.16 7.23
CA ASP A 141 3.68 -13.88 6.59
C ASP A 141 4.99 -13.34 7.14
N GLU A 142 5.58 -14.10 8.06
CA GLU A 142 6.88 -13.78 8.69
C GLU A 142 7.99 -13.52 7.66
N ASN A 143 7.88 -14.06 6.43
CA ASN A 143 8.90 -13.89 5.40
C ASN A 143 8.69 -12.65 4.54
N ARG A 144 7.47 -12.08 4.52
CA ARG A 144 7.10 -10.98 3.63
C ARG A 144 6.24 -9.91 4.31
N PRO A 145 6.58 -9.45 5.54
CA PRO A 145 5.79 -8.45 6.24
C PRO A 145 5.79 -7.14 5.43
N GLY A 146 4.60 -6.65 5.05
CA GLY A 146 4.43 -5.36 4.35
C GLY A 146 4.66 -5.38 2.83
N ASP A 147 4.78 -6.56 2.21
CA ASP A 147 4.95 -6.64 0.75
C ASP A 147 3.70 -6.18 -0.01
N LEU A 148 2.51 -6.35 0.56
CA LEU A 148 1.29 -5.81 -0.02
C LEU A 148 1.24 -4.28 0.13
N ILE A 149 1.66 -3.71 1.27
CA ILE A 149 1.86 -2.25 1.41
C ILE A 149 2.77 -1.72 0.29
N THR A 150 3.92 -2.37 0.06
CA THR A 150 4.87 -1.98 -0.99
C THR A 150 4.25 -2.05 -2.39
N GLN A 151 3.49 -3.12 -2.67
CA GLN A 151 2.78 -3.28 -3.94
C GLN A 151 1.74 -2.18 -4.17
N GLN A 152 0.94 -1.84 -3.15
CA GLN A 152 -0.07 -0.78 -3.25
C GLN A 152 0.58 0.60 -3.46
N ILE A 153 1.66 0.90 -2.72
CA ILE A 153 2.44 2.14 -2.90
C ILE A 153 2.94 2.24 -4.35
N LEU A 154 3.54 1.18 -4.89
CA LEU A 154 4.05 1.18 -6.27
C LEU A 154 2.92 1.29 -7.31
N ASP A 155 1.79 0.65 -7.07
CA ASP A 155 0.64 0.76 -7.97
C ASP A 155 0.09 2.18 -8.00
N ILE A 156 -0.15 2.80 -6.84
CA ILE A 156 -0.62 4.18 -6.73
C ILE A 156 0.39 5.15 -7.33
N ALA A 157 1.68 4.98 -7.05
CA ALA A 157 2.72 5.85 -7.60
C ALA A 157 2.71 5.86 -9.13
N ARG A 158 2.50 4.69 -9.76
CA ARG A 158 2.48 4.54 -11.22
C ARG A 158 1.14 4.89 -11.85
N ASN A 159 0.05 4.63 -11.13
CA ASN A 159 -1.32 4.82 -11.57
C ASN A 159 -2.10 5.64 -10.54
N PRO A 160 -1.76 6.93 -10.34
CA PRO A 160 -2.45 7.75 -9.36
C PRO A 160 -3.88 8.03 -9.81
N ASP A 161 -4.74 8.36 -8.84
CA ASP A 161 -6.15 8.66 -9.13
C ASP A 161 -6.31 10.13 -9.60
N GLU A 162 -5.43 11.01 -9.13
CA GLU A 162 -5.38 12.44 -9.45
C GLU A 162 -4.03 12.83 -10.08
N PRO A 163 -3.97 13.89 -10.90
CA PRO A 163 -2.71 14.41 -11.43
C PRO A 163 -1.71 14.74 -10.32
N PRO A 164 -0.51 14.13 -10.33
CA PRO A 164 0.55 14.51 -9.41
C PRO A 164 0.90 15.98 -9.53
N PHE A 165 1.28 16.61 -8.41
CA PHE A 165 1.69 18.01 -8.41
C PHE A 165 3.09 18.19 -7.84
N LEU A 166 3.83 19.13 -8.45
CA LEU A 166 5.19 19.47 -8.06
C LEU A 166 5.14 20.37 -6.81
N GLN A 167 5.86 19.98 -5.77
CA GLN A 167 6.04 20.73 -4.54
C GLN A 167 7.20 21.72 -4.65
N ASP A 168 7.24 22.72 -3.76
CA ASP A 168 8.29 23.76 -3.73
C ASP A 168 9.72 23.20 -3.55
N ASN A 169 9.86 22.01 -2.96
CA ASN A 169 11.13 21.33 -2.74
C ASN A 169 11.61 20.51 -3.96
N GLY A 170 10.85 20.50 -5.06
CA GLY A 170 11.17 19.75 -6.27
C GLY A 170 10.69 18.30 -6.28
N ASN A 171 10.01 17.83 -5.22
CA ASN A 171 9.38 16.53 -5.18
C ASN A 171 7.96 16.58 -5.72
N TRP A 172 7.45 15.43 -6.11
CA TRP A 172 6.09 15.21 -6.57
C TRP A 172 5.26 14.61 -5.45
N ASN A 173 4.11 15.21 -5.21
CA ASN A 173 3.06 14.62 -4.39
C ASN A 173 2.13 13.81 -5.29
N VAL A 174 1.90 12.57 -4.90
CA VAL A 174 1.12 11.58 -5.64
C VAL A 174 0.09 10.99 -4.69
N GLN A 175 -1.14 10.86 -5.14
CA GLN A 175 -2.24 10.34 -4.31
C GLN A 175 -3.05 9.29 -5.07
N GLY A 176 -3.55 8.30 -4.33
CA GLY A 176 -4.55 7.37 -4.82
C GLY A 176 -5.15 6.54 -3.70
N THR A 177 -6.26 5.89 -4.01
CA THR A 177 -7.05 5.09 -3.07
C THR A 177 -7.08 3.64 -3.52
N ARG A 178 -6.76 2.72 -2.61
CA ARG A 178 -6.89 1.27 -2.83
C ARG A 178 -7.59 0.64 -1.65
N ASP A 179 -8.58 -0.20 -1.89
CA ASP A 179 -9.34 -0.90 -0.85
C ASP A 179 -9.84 0.00 0.30
N GLY A 180 -10.27 1.24 -0.03
CA GLY A 180 -10.73 2.23 0.94
C GLY A 180 -9.63 2.96 1.72
N VAL A 181 -8.37 2.87 1.29
CA VAL A 181 -7.22 3.56 1.91
C VAL A 181 -6.65 4.56 0.93
N THR A 182 -6.80 5.84 1.24
CA THR A 182 -6.08 6.93 0.55
C THR A 182 -4.64 6.95 1.02
N VAL A 183 -3.70 6.98 0.08
CA VAL A 183 -2.26 7.02 0.36
C VAL A 183 -1.66 8.24 -0.31
N GLU A 184 -0.91 9.02 0.47
CA GLU A 184 -0.05 10.09 -0.03
C GLU A 184 1.37 9.55 -0.21
N ILE A 185 1.97 9.82 -1.37
CA ILE A 185 3.29 9.33 -1.76
C ILE A 185 4.13 10.52 -2.23
N ILE A 186 5.35 10.61 -1.73
CA ILE A 186 6.32 11.62 -2.16
C ILE A 186 7.35 10.95 -3.06
N VAL A 187 7.49 11.46 -4.27
CA VAL A 187 8.43 10.97 -5.29
C VAL A 187 9.43 12.07 -5.61
N ASP A 188 10.73 11.77 -5.66
CA ASP A 188 11.72 12.75 -6.08
C ASP A 188 11.76 12.93 -7.61
N SER A 189 12.54 13.91 -8.09
CA SER A 189 12.66 14.18 -9.53
C SER A 189 13.28 13.05 -10.34
N ASP A 190 13.99 12.13 -9.70
CA ASP A 190 14.64 10.97 -10.33
C ASP A 190 13.70 9.75 -10.37
N GLY A 191 12.49 9.86 -9.81
CA GLY A 191 11.50 8.78 -9.77
C GLY A 191 11.62 7.85 -8.57
N ASN A 192 12.44 8.19 -7.56
CA ASN A 192 12.50 7.40 -6.34
C ASN A 192 11.37 7.81 -5.39
N ILE A 193 10.67 6.82 -4.84
CA ILE A 193 9.72 7.04 -3.75
C ILE A 193 10.53 7.36 -2.47
N VAL A 194 10.29 8.56 -1.94
CA VAL A 194 10.97 9.11 -0.76
C VAL A 194 10.27 8.68 0.53
N THR A 195 8.93 8.75 0.53
CA THR A 195 8.08 8.30 1.64
C THR A 195 6.65 8.06 1.12
N ALA A 196 5.86 7.33 1.89
CA ALA A 196 4.44 7.13 1.68
C ALA A 196 3.74 6.90 3.02
N PHE A 197 2.49 7.35 3.14
CA PHE A 197 1.68 7.15 4.35
C PHE A 197 0.20 7.12 4.02
N PRO A 198 -0.60 6.33 4.77
CA PRO A 198 -2.05 6.36 4.61
C PRO A 198 -2.63 7.62 5.27
N GLU A 199 -3.70 8.15 4.70
CA GLU A 199 -4.48 9.20 5.34
C GLU A 199 -5.41 8.62 6.41
N ALA A 200 -5.59 9.35 7.51
CA ALA A 200 -6.53 8.98 8.55
C ALA A 200 -7.96 8.90 7.99
N GLY A 201 -8.78 8.01 8.54
CA GLY A 201 -10.15 7.80 8.06
C GLY A 201 -10.29 6.75 6.96
N GLY A 202 -9.18 6.29 6.38
CA GLY A 202 -9.19 5.14 5.48
C GLY A 202 -9.58 3.85 6.21
N HIS A 203 -10.20 2.93 5.49
CA HIS A 203 -10.64 1.64 6.02
C HIS A 203 -9.47 0.90 6.69
N GLY A 204 -9.58 0.61 7.99
CA GLY A 204 -8.54 -0.06 8.79
C GLY A 204 -7.26 0.75 9.02
N VAL A 205 -7.26 2.06 8.71
CA VAL A 205 -6.11 2.94 9.00
C VAL A 205 -6.21 3.44 10.44
N PHE A 206 -5.14 3.26 11.20
CA PHE A 206 -5.02 3.89 12.50
C PHE A 206 -4.36 5.25 12.41
N LYS A 207 -4.73 6.15 13.31
CA LYS A 207 -3.98 7.35 13.62
C LYS A 207 -3.66 7.32 15.11
N ASN A 208 -2.38 7.37 15.43
CA ASN A 208 -1.90 7.37 16.79
C ASN A 208 -1.99 8.77 17.38
N ASP A 209 -2.31 8.83 18.67
CA ASP A 209 -2.31 10.07 19.45
C ASP A 209 -0.89 10.53 19.82
N GLU A 210 -0.78 11.57 20.66
CA GLU A 210 0.50 12.11 21.13
C GLU A 210 1.33 11.12 21.97
N ASN A 211 0.73 10.03 22.45
CA ASN A 211 1.37 8.98 23.23
C ASN A 211 1.70 7.74 22.40
N GLY A 212 1.25 7.68 21.15
CA GLY A 212 1.41 6.49 20.31
C GLY A 212 0.26 5.48 20.45
N ASP A 213 -0.80 5.84 21.17
CA ASP A 213 -1.97 4.97 21.34
C ASP A 213 -2.85 5.05 20.08
N PRO A 214 -3.27 3.92 19.50
CA PRO A 214 -4.05 3.91 18.26
C PRO A 214 -5.47 4.42 18.47
N GLY A 215 -5.92 5.29 17.57
CA GLY A 215 -7.31 5.73 17.46
C GLY A 215 -7.88 5.43 16.08
N VAL A 216 -9.17 5.09 16.03
CA VAL A 216 -9.94 5.00 14.79
C VAL A 216 -10.53 6.37 14.49
N TYR A 217 -10.42 6.82 13.25
CA TYR A 217 -10.96 8.11 12.81
C TYR A 217 -11.91 7.89 11.64
N THR A 218 -12.92 8.74 11.51
CA THR A 218 -13.75 8.84 10.31
C THR A 218 -12.99 9.52 9.16
N GLU A 219 -13.52 9.46 7.94
CA GLU A 219 -12.94 10.13 6.75
C GLU A 219 -12.78 11.65 6.92
N ASP A 220 -13.65 12.30 7.70
CA ASP A 220 -13.55 13.73 8.01
C ASP A 220 -12.55 14.04 9.15
N GLY A 221 -11.83 13.02 9.64
CA GLY A 221 -10.81 13.14 10.68
C GLY A 221 -11.36 13.25 12.09
N THR A 222 -12.62 12.85 12.32
CA THR A 222 -13.21 12.81 13.66
C THR A 222 -12.78 11.54 14.38
N LEU A 223 -12.19 11.67 15.57
CA LEU A 223 -11.83 10.54 16.41
C LEU A 223 -13.09 9.78 16.85
N ILE A 224 -13.16 8.50 16.50
CA ILE A 224 -14.12 7.55 17.05
C ILE A 224 -13.58 7.15 18.43
N GLN A 225 -14.35 7.42 19.48
CA GLN A 225 -13.97 6.99 20.83
C GLN A 225 -14.53 5.60 21.09
N PRO A 226 -13.76 4.71 21.76
CA PRO A 226 -14.31 3.46 22.23
C PRO A 226 -15.36 3.74 23.33
N ASP A 227 -16.42 2.95 23.37
CA ASP A 227 -17.41 3.01 24.43
C ASP A 227 -16.84 2.54 25.78
N GLU A 228 -17.68 2.53 26.82
CA GLU A 228 -17.30 2.06 28.16
C GLU A 228 -16.86 0.58 28.21
N ASN A 229 -17.12 -0.19 27.15
CA ASN A 229 -16.76 -1.60 26.99
C ASN A 229 -15.57 -1.80 26.05
N GLY A 230 -14.94 -0.73 25.55
CA GLY A 230 -13.81 -0.81 24.62
C GLY A 230 -14.20 -1.04 23.16
N ARG A 231 -15.47 -0.85 22.78
CA ARG A 231 -15.95 -1.03 21.40
C ARG A 231 -15.94 0.28 20.65
N TRP A 232 -15.42 0.29 19.44
CA TRP A 232 -15.33 1.47 18.60
C TRP A 232 -16.64 1.64 17.82
N PHE A 233 -17.32 2.78 17.93
CA PHE A 233 -18.56 3.06 17.20
C PHE A 233 -18.44 4.34 16.38
N GLY A 234 -18.61 4.25 15.07
CA GLY A 234 -18.72 5.39 14.16
C GLY A 234 -20.07 5.43 13.47
N GLU A 235 -20.19 6.30 12.47
CA GLU A 235 -21.36 6.43 11.60
C GLU A 235 -20.93 6.22 10.15
N ASP A 236 -21.76 5.52 9.37
CA ASP A 236 -21.55 5.36 7.93
C ASP A 236 -21.93 6.63 7.14
N GLU A 237 -21.79 6.60 5.81
CA GLU A 237 -22.18 7.72 4.93
C GLU A 237 -23.66 8.16 5.06
N ARG A 238 -24.51 7.31 5.65
CA ARG A 238 -25.95 7.52 5.85
C ARG A 238 -26.28 7.96 7.28
N GLY A 239 -25.28 8.02 8.17
CA GLY A 239 -25.46 8.27 9.59
C GLY A 239 -25.90 7.03 10.38
N ASP A 240 -25.82 5.84 9.79
CA ASP A 240 -26.14 4.59 10.48
C ASP A 240 -24.93 4.17 11.35
N PRO A 241 -25.14 3.74 12.61
CA PRO A 241 -24.03 3.32 13.47
C PRO A 241 -23.29 2.11 12.89
N ILE A 242 -21.95 2.19 12.83
CA ILE A 242 -21.05 1.09 12.50
C ILE A 242 -20.20 0.77 13.73
N GLU A 243 -20.16 -0.49 14.13
CA GLU A 243 -19.18 -0.98 15.11
C GLU A 243 -17.88 -1.28 14.35
N TYR A 244 -16.73 -0.92 14.92
CA TYR A 244 -15.41 -1.24 14.38
C TYR A 244 -14.71 -2.20 15.34
N ASP A 245 -13.96 -3.14 14.78
CA ASP A 245 -13.10 -4.02 15.55
C ASP A 245 -11.89 -3.27 16.13
N GLU A 246 -11.09 -3.98 16.92
CA GLU A 246 -9.85 -3.45 17.50
C GLU A 246 -8.78 -3.12 16.44
N HIS A 247 -9.04 -3.44 15.17
CA HIS A 247 -8.19 -3.19 14.00
C HIS A 247 -8.77 -2.09 13.08
N GLY A 248 -9.83 -1.39 13.51
CA GLY A 248 -10.45 -0.29 12.76
C GLY A 248 -11.23 -0.75 11.52
N ASN A 249 -11.59 -2.03 11.42
CA ASN A 249 -12.44 -2.54 10.35
C ASN A 249 -13.92 -2.54 10.80
N PRO A 250 -14.88 -2.18 9.93
CA PRO A 250 -16.30 -2.33 10.20
C PRO A 250 -16.68 -3.78 10.54
N ILE A 251 -17.52 -3.95 11.55
CA ILE A 251 -18.17 -5.21 11.93
C ILE A 251 -19.64 -5.15 11.50
N ASP A 252 -20.08 -6.15 10.73
CA ASP A 252 -21.48 -6.35 10.29
C ASP A 252 -22.39 -6.93 11.40
#